data_AF-A0AAV0WF96-F1
#
_entry.id   AF-A0AAV0WF96-F1
#
_cell.length_a   1.000
_cell.length_b   1.000
_cell.length_c   1.000
_cell.angle_alpha   90.00
_cell.angle_beta   90.00
_cell.angle_gamma   90.00
#
_symmetry.space_group_name_H-M   'P 1'
#
loop_
_entity.id
_entity.type
_entity.pdbx_description
1 polymer ?
#
loop_
_entity_poly.entity_id
_entity_poly.type
_entity_poly.pdbx_seq_one_letter_code
_entity_poly.pdbx_strand_id
1 'polypeptide(L)'
;MSDDSAAERTALHEVFPKATLLLCIFHVLQATWRYLWDSNHGIPLKFRSILYSGIKKMVYAENNDELNISFNKILQHPLTNEFPRFRTYVERLFERKSEWAICLRVNLITRGQNTNNISEAGVKIMKDVVLDRTKAYSPVQLFFFIVQDLDTFYKMKILDVAANRPPQYLKKRFLITKIQQKSLKYEAIQSSDSLYLVHNTLKNTTYNIDLDTGLCSCPQGNTGKPCKHQIFVAKDLKRELGLCLPVTEEIRNKLHVIATGCSEIQDG
;
A
#
# COMPACT_ATOMS: atom_id res chain seq x y z
N MET A 1 1.27 -9.03 -1.02
CA MET A 1 -0.20 -8.90 -1.11
C MET A 1 -0.61 -9.41 -2.46
N SER A 2 -1.58 -10.32 -2.53
CA SER A 2 -1.91 -11.05 -3.75
C SER A 2 -3.37 -10.86 -4.16
N ASP A 3 -3.72 -11.46 -5.29
CA ASP A 3 -5.10 -11.70 -5.66
C ASP A 3 -5.64 -12.88 -4.83
N ASP A 4 -6.96 -13.08 -4.86
CA ASP A 4 -7.60 -14.26 -4.25
C ASP A 4 -7.57 -15.44 -5.21
N SER A 5 -6.35 -15.86 -5.58
CA SER A 5 -6.06 -16.99 -6.46
C SER A 5 -5.40 -18.10 -5.66
N ALA A 6 -6.05 -19.27 -5.57
CA ALA A 6 -5.49 -20.41 -4.84
C ALA A 6 -4.10 -20.81 -5.39
N ALA A 7 -3.93 -20.85 -6.71
CA ALA A 7 -2.66 -21.21 -7.34
C ALA A 7 -1.53 -20.22 -7.00
N GLU A 8 -1.80 -18.92 -7.12
CA GLU A 8 -0.82 -17.87 -6.77
C GLU A 8 -0.42 -17.97 -5.30
N ARG A 9 -1.41 -18.13 -4.42
CA ARG A 9 -1.21 -18.17 -2.98
C ARG A 9 -0.44 -19.40 -2.52
N THR A 10 -0.76 -20.57 -3.08
CA THR A 10 -0.03 -21.81 -2.81
C THR A 10 1.43 -21.69 -3.25
N ALA A 11 1.68 -21.22 -4.47
CA ALA A 11 3.04 -21.03 -4.97
C ALA A 11 3.85 -20.05 -4.11
N LEU A 12 3.25 -18.93 -3.69
CA LEU A 12 3.91 -17.98 -2.79
C LEU A 12 4.23 -18.58 -1.43
N HIS A 13 3.33 -19.40 -0.88
CA HIS A 13 3.56 -20.04 0.42
C HIS A 13 4.63 -21.13 0.35
N GLU A 14 4.67 -21.91 -0.73
CA GLU A 14 5.70 -22.94 -0.94
C GLU A 14 7.10 -22.34 -1.04
N VAL A 15 7.24 -21.24 -1.78
CA VAL A 15 8.54 -20.56 -1.97
C VAL A 15 8.93 -19.71 -0.76
N PHE A 16 7.95 -19.05 -0.11
CA PHE A 16 8.17 -18.15 1.02
C PHE A 16 7.31 -18.54 2.24
N PRO A 17 7.58 -19.68 2.89
CA PRO A 17 6.71 -20.22 3.94
C PRO A 17 6.65 -19.34 5.20
N LYS A 18 7.67 -18.51 5.43
CA LYS A 18 7.72 -17.55 6.55
C LYS A 18 7.01 -16.23 6.24
N ALA A 19 6.58 -15.98 5.00
CA ALA A 19 5.94 -14.73 4.62
C ALA A 19 4.47 -14.71 5.05
N THR A 20 4.01 -13.58 5.59
CA THR A 20 2.58 -13.36 5.85
C THR A 20 1.87 -13.01 4.55
N LEU A 21 0.98 -13.88 4.09
CA LEU A 21 0.28 -13.71 2.83
C LEU A 21 -1.05 -12.94 3.01
N LEU A 22 -1.03 -11.66 2.64
CA LEU A 22 -2.19 -10.78 2.70
C LEU A 22 -2.94 -10.72 1.36
N LEU A 23 -4.27 -10.65 1.41
CA LEU A 23 -5.13 -10.39 0.26
C LEU A 23 -5.29 -8.89 -0.02
N CYS A 24 -5.33 -8.54 -1.30
CA CYS A 24 -5.75 -7.24 -1.76
C CYS A 24 -7.23 -6.99 -1.42
N ILE A 25 -7.54 -5.92 -0.68
CA ILE A 25 -8.94 -5.62 -0.31
C ILE A 25 -9.81 -5.35 -1.53
N PHE A 26 -9.22 -4.82 -2.61
CA PHE A 26 -9.93 -4.62 -3.88
C PHE A 26 -10.36 -5.97 -4.47
N HIS A 27 -9.51 -7.00 -4.42
CA HIS A 27 -9.84 -8.33 -4.94
C HIS A 27 -10.88 -9.05 -4.09
N VAL A 28 -10.88 -8.86 -2.77
CA VAL A 28 -11.96 -9.36 -1.89
C VAL A 28 -13.31 -8.72 -2.26
N LEU A 29 -13.33 -7.40 -2.47
CA LEU A 29 -14.53 -6.69 -2.86
C LEU A 29 -14.96 -7.03 -4.29
N GLN A 30 -14.02 -7.20 -5.22
CA GLN A 30 -14.29 -7.63 -6.58
C GLN A 30 -14.87 -9.04 -6.63
N ALA A 31 -14.33 -9.98 -5.85
CA ALA A 31 -14.87 -11.33 -5.71
C ALA A 31 -16.30 -11.30 -5.16
N THR A 32 -16.54 -10.48 -4.13
CA THR A 32 -17.89 -10.25 -3.57
C THR A 32 -18.84 -9.68 -4.62
N TRP A 33 -18.38 -8.71 -5.40
CA TRP A 33 -19.16 -8.13 -6.49
C TRP A 33 -19.53 -9.19 -7.53
N ARG A 34 -18.55 -9.97 -8.00
CA ARG A 34 -18.77 -11.07 -8.95
C ARG A 34 -19.76 -12.10 -8.41
N TYR A 35 -19.59 -12.52 -7.15
CA TYR A 35 -20.50 -13.46 -6.48
C TYR A 35 -21.94 -12.94 -6.50
N LEU A 36 -22.15 -11.69 -6.06
CA LEU A 36 -23.48 -11.08 -5.99
C LEU A 36 -24.12 -10.87 -7.37
N TRP A 37 -23.31 -10.66 -8.41
CA TRP A 37 -23.80 -10.41 -9.77
C TRP A 37 -23.94 -11.65 -10.65
N ASP A 38 -23.37 -12.78 -10.23
CA ASP A 38 -23.53 -14.06 -10.91
C ASP A 38 -24.96 -14.60 -10.70
N SER A 39 -25.65 -14.84 -11.82
CA SER A 39 -27.01 -15.36 -11.85
C SER A 39 -27.16 -16.72 -11.16
N ASN A 40 -26.10 -17.53 -11.10
CA ASN A 40 -26.10 -18.86 -10.48
C ASN A 40 -26.34 -18.83 -8.96
N HIS A 41 -26.13 -17.67 -8.32
CA HIS A 41 -26.38 -17.49 -6.88
C HIS A 41 -27.81 -17.02 -6.57
N GLY A 42 -28.61 -16.67 -7.59
CA GLY A 42 -30.04 -16.39 -7.43
C GLY A 42 -30.39 -15.11 -6.65
N ILE A 43 -29.45 -14.16 -6.50
CA ILE A 43 -29.68 -12.92 -5.74
C ILE A 43 -30.31 -11.84 -6.65
N PRO A 44 -31.53 -11.37 -6.35
CA PRO A 44 -32.18 -10.30 -7.09
C PRO A 44 -31.38 -8.98 -7.08
N LEU A 45 -31.37 -8.28 -8.22
CA LEU A 45 -30.63 -7.02 -8.41
C LEU A 45 -30.87 -5.99 -7.29
N LYS A 46 -32.12 -5.84 -6.85
CA LYS A 46 -32.54 -4.90 -5.80
C LYS A 46 -31.84 -5.10 -4.44
N PHE A 47 -31.32 -6.31 -4.17
CA PHE A 47 -30.70 -6.65 -2.89
C PHE A 47 -29.18 -6.62 -2.92
N ARG A 48 -28.56 -6.70 -4.10
CA ARG A 48 -27.10 -6.85 -4.25
C ARG A 48 -26.32 -5.69 -3.63
N SER A 49 -26.79 -4.45 -3.81
CA SER A 49 -26.14 -3.26 -3.24
C SER A 49 -26.13 -3.26 -1.71
N ILE A 50 -27.22 -3.71 -1.09
CA ILE A 50 -27.36 -3.81 0.38
C ILE A 50 -26.37 -4.85 0.93
N LEU A 51 -26.36 -6.04 0.34
CA LEU A 51 -25.46 -7.13 0.74
C LEU A 51 -23.98 -6.73 0.54
N TYR A 52 -23.66 -6.12 -0.60
CA TYR A 52 -22.31 -5.62 -0.90
C TYR A 52 -21.86 -4.56 0.10
N SER A 53 -22.75 -3.63 0.47
CA SER A 53 -22.46 -2.57 1.45
C SER A 53 -22.10 -3.13 2.82
N GLY A 54 -22.79 -4.19 3.25
CA GLY A 54 -22.46 -4.93 4.48
C GLY A 54 -21.03 -5.47 4.46
N ILE A 55 -20.67 -6.23 3.42
CA ILE A 55 -19.32 -6.78 3.26
C ILE A 55 -18.28 -5.66 3.16
N LYS A 56 -18.56 -4.59 2.43
CA LYS A 56 -17.66 -3.44 2.32
C LYS A 56 -17.36 -2.81 3.68
N LYS A 57 -18.37 -2.60 4.52
CA LYS A 57 -18.17 -2.10 5.89
C LYS A 57 -17.29 -3.04 6.72
N MET A 58 -17.54 -4.35 6.61
CA MET A 58 -16.73 -5.37 7.30
C MET A 58 -15.26 -5.36 6.85
N VAL A 59 -14.98 -5.24 5.55
CA VAL A 59 -13.61 -5.17 5.00
C VAL A 59 -12.84 -3.95 5.48
N TYR A 60 -13.52 -2.81 5.65
CA TYR A 60 -12.93 -1.53 6.06
C TYR A 60 -13.02 -1.24 7.56
N ALA A 61 -13.43 -2.21 8.39
CA ALA A 61 -13.49 -2.03 9.85
C ALA A 61 -12.14 -1.55 10.41
N GLU A 62 -12.17 -0.60 11.34
CA GLU A 62 -10.96 0.04 11.87
C GLU A 62 -10.33 -0.75 13.02
N ASN A 63 -11.13 -1.55 13.72
CA ASN A 63 -10.72 -2.40 14.84
C ASN A 63 -11.44 -3.76 14.81
N ASN A 64 -11.02 -4.66 15.71
CA ASN A 64 -11.56 -6.02 15.78
C ASN A 64 -13.06 -6.03 16.21
N ASP A 65 -13.45 -5.12 17.11
CA ASP A 65 -14.83 -5.02 17.58
C ASP A 65 -15.77 -4.62 16.46
N GLU A 66 -15.43 -3.58 15.69
CA GLU A 66 -16.17 -3.16 14.50
C GLU A 66 -16.28 -4.26 13.44
N LEU A 67 -15.21 -5.05 13.27
CA LEU A 67 -15.18 -6.18 12.36
C LEU A 67 -16.22 -7.25 12.78
N ASN A 68 -16.20 -7.64 14.06
CA ASN A 68 -17.13 -8.62 14.62
C ASN A 68 -18.58 -8.11 14.62
N ILE A 69 -18.80 -6.84 14.98
CA ILE A 69 -20.12 -6.19 14.93
C ILE A 69 -20.65 -6.18 13.50
N SER A 70 -19.81 -5.84 12.52
CA SER A 70 -20.20 -5.82 11.10
C SER A 70 -20.56 -7.21 10.60
N PHE A 71 -19.77 -8.23 10.95
CA PHE A 71 -20.06 -9.62 10.63
C PHE A 71 -21.40 -10.09 11.22
N ASN A 72 -21.62 -9.85 12.52
CA ASN A 72 -22.86 -10.21 13.19
C ASN A 72 -24.08 -9.51 12.58
N LYS A 73 -23.96 -8.22 12.23
CA LYS A 73 -25.02 -7.47 11.53
C LYS A 73 -25.36 -8.08 10.17
N ILE A 74 -24.37 -8.57 9.43
CA ILE A 74 -24.61 -9.25 8.14
C ILE A 74 -25.34 -10.56 8.38
N LEU A 75 -24.93 -11.38 9.35
CA LEU A 75 -25.58 -12.67 9.63
C LEU A 75 -27.01 -12.53 10.17
N GLN A 76 -27.30 -11.46 10.91
CA GLN A 76 -28.64 -11.17 11.45
C GLN A 76 -29.56 -10.50 10.43
N HIS A 77 -29.02 -10.04 9.28
CA HIS A 77 -29.82 -9.36 8.28
C HIS A 77 -30.86 -10.31 7.65
N PRO A 78 -32.15 -9.91 7.50
CA PRO A 78 -33.19 -10.78 6.94
C PRO A 78 -32.83 -11.40 5.59
N LEU A 79 -32.24 -10.60 4.69
CA LEU A 79 -31.78 -11.09 3.38
C LEU A 79 -30.71 -12.18 3.46
N THR A 80 -29.86 -12.18 4.49
CA THR A 80 -28.85 -13.24 4.66
C THR A 80 -29.48 -14.58 5.01
N ASN A 81 -30.59 -14.55 5.75
CA ASN A 81 -31.40 -15.74 6.05
C ASN A 81 -32.20 -16.20 4.82
N GLU A 82 -32.64 -15.27 3.96
CA GLU A 82 -33.31 -15.56 2.69
C GLU A 82 -32.37 -16.22 1.66
N PHE A 83 -31.07 -15.91 1.72
CA PHE A 83 -30.06 -16.45 0.80
C PHE A 83 -28.99 -17.30 1.53
N PRO A 84 -29.27 -18.58 1.85
CA PRO A 84 -28.33 -19.44 2.60
C PRO A 84 -26.95 -19.59 1.96
N ARG A 85 -26.87 -19.64 0.63
CA ARG A 85 -25.57 -19.68 -0.07
C ARG A 85 -24.74 -18.42 0.18
N PHE A 86 -25.39 -17.25 0.21
CA PHE A 86 -24.71 -16.01 0.56
C PHE A 86 -24.24 -16.04 2.01
N ARG A 87 -25.05 -16.55 2.95
CA ARG A 87 -24.61 -16.74 4.34
C ARG A 87 -23.32 -17.56 4.43
N THR A 88 -23.28 -18.72 3.78
CA THR A 88 -22.08 -19.57 3.73
C THR A 88 -20.89 -18.85 3.09
N TYR A 89 -21.12 -18.04 2.05
CA TYR A 89 -20.07 -17.20 1.46
C TYR A 89 -19.51 -16.21 2.48
N VAL A 90 -20.35 -15.52 3.25
CA VAL A 90 -19.90 -14.56 4.28
C VAL A 90 -19.14 -15.26 5.40
N GLU A 91 -19.62 -16.40 5.88
CA GLU A 91 -18.98 -17.19 6.94
C GLU A 91 -17.56 -17.63 6.50
N ARG A 92 -17.43 -18.21 5.30
CA ARG A 92 -16.13 -18.61 4.73
C ARG A 92 -15.19 -17.42 4.52
N LEU A 93 -15.71 -16.28 4.08
CA LEU A 93 -14.91 -15.07 3.95
C LEU A 93 -14.38 -14.63 5.32
N PHE A 94 -15.21 -14.71 6.36
CA PHE A 94 -14.86 -14.31 7.72
C PHE A 94 -13.89 -15.27 8.42
N GLU A 95 -13.93 -16.56 8.12
CA GLU A 95 -12.94 -17.55 8.58
C GLU A 95 -11.51 -17.12 8.21
N ARG A 96 -11.34 -16.58 6.99
CA ARG A 96 -10.06 -16.10 6.46
C ARG A 96 -9.78 -14.62 6.74
N LYS A 97 -10.45 -14.00 7.73
CA LYS A 97 -10.33 -12.56 8.03
C LYS A 97 -8.91 -12.06 8.27
N SER A 98 -8.02 -12.88 8.82
CA SER A 98 -6.60 -12.53 9.03
C SER A 98 -5.87 -12.19 7.73
N GLU A 99 -6.34 -12.70 6.59
CA GLU A 99 -5.72 -12.46 5.29
C GLU A 99 -6.09 -11.08 4.70
N TRP A 100 -7.29 -10.58 4.96
CA TRP A 100 -7.82 -9.40 4.27
C TRP A 100 -8.23 -8.23 5.18
N ALA A 101 -8.60 -8.47 6.45
CA ALA A 101 -9.11 -7.43 7.31
C ALA A 101 -8.02 -6.41 7.64
N ILE A 102 -8.29 -5.14 7.35
CA ILE A 102 -7.32 -4.05 7.54
C ILE A 102 -6.95 -3.93 9.02
N CYS A 103 -7.94 -4.01 9.91
CA CYS A 103 -7.75 -3.93 11.35
C CYS A 103 -6.93 -5.08 11.97
N LEU A 104 -6.72 -6.19 11.25
CA LEU A 104 -5.92 -7.31 11.72
C LEU A 104 -4.46 -7.26 11.23
N ARG A 105 -4.08 -6.22 10.46
CA ARG A 105 -2.71 -6.01 9.97
C ARG A 105 -1.82 -5.28 10.97
N VAL A 106 -2.20 -5.27 12.25
CA VAL A 106 -1.43 -4.65 13.33
C VAL A 106 -0.06 -5.34 13.40
N ASN A 107 0.99 -4.55 13.59
CA ASN A 107 2.40 -4.99 13.60
C ASN A 107 2.95 -5.50 12.25
N LEU A 108 2.19 -5.39 11.15
CA LEU A 108 2.72 -5.65 9.81
C LEU A 108 3.15 -4.34 9.15
N ILE A 109 4.40 -4.31 8.64
CA ILE A 109 4.94 -3.18 7.91
C ILE A 109 4.41 -3.19 6.46
N THR A 110 3.14 -2.85 6.28
CA THR A 110 2.50 -2.78 4.96
C THR A 110 2.78 -1.48 4.22
N ARG A 111 3.42 -0.50 4.88
CA ARG A 111 3.69 0.86 4.36
C ARG A 111 2.43 1.55 3.82
N GLY A 112 1.29 1.24 4.43
CA GLY A 112 -0.03 1.76 4.02
C GLY A 112 -0.60 1.15 2.76
N GLN A 113 -0.01 0.07 2.23
CA GLN A 113 -0.54 -0.65 1.07
C GLN A 113 -1.59 -1.66 1.52
N ASN A 114 -2.81 -1.46 1.05
CA ASN A 114 -3.92 -2.39 1.27
C ASN A 114 -4.42 -3.04 -0.03
N THR A 115 -3.81 -2.67 -1.15
CA THR A 115 -4.12 -3.19 -2.49
C THR A 115 -2.83 -3.56 -3.22
N ASN A 116 -2.94 -4.28 -4.34
CA ASN A 116 -1.83 -4.60 -5.24
C ASN A 116 -1.54 -3.48 -6.27
N ASN A 117 -1.99 -2.25 -5.99
CA ASN A 117 -1.92 -1.09 -6.88
C ASN A 117 -0.51 -0.78 -7.44
N ILE A 118 0.56 -1.06 -6.68
CA ILE A 118 1.94 -0.87 -7.14
C ILE A 118 2.25 -1.83 -8.30
N SER A 119 1.89 -3.11 -8.15
CA SER A 119 2.06 -4.12 -9.18
C SER A 119 1.24 -3.78 -10.43
N GLU A 120 -0.03 -3.39 -10.24
CA GLU A 120 -0.91 -2.97 -11.34
C GLU A 120 -0.40 -1.73 -12.08
N ALA A 121 0.18 -0.76 -11.35
CA ALA A 121 0.80 0.40 -11.96
C ALA A 121 2.03 0.02 -12.81
N GLY A 122 2.83 -0.95 -12.37
CA GLY A 122 3.93 -1.51 -13.16
C GLY A 122 3.46 -2.17 -14.45
N VAL A 123 2.43 -3.01 -14.36
CA VAL A 123 1.80 -3.64 -15.54
C VAL A 123 1.22 -2.59 -16.48
N LYS A 124 0.64 -1.52 -15.95
CA LYS A 124 0.13 -0.40 -16.75
C LYS A 124 1.25 0.34 -17.48
N ILE A 125 2.39 0.59 -16.85
CA ILE A 125 3.56 1.18 -17.53
C ILE A 125 4.00 0.30 -18.70
N MET A 126 4.12 -1.01 -18.47
CA MET A 126 4.48 -1.94 -19.53
C MET A 126 3.48 -1.89 -20.69
N LYS A 127 2.18 -1.89 -20.41
CA LYS A 127 1.14 -1.86 -21.46
C LYS A 127 1.06 -0.52 -22.18
N ASP A 128 1.12 0.59 -21.45
CA ASP A 128 0.78 1.92 -21.97
C ASP A 128 2.00 2.66 -22.52
N VAL A 129 3.17 2.49 -21.90
CA VAL A 129 4.38 3.25 -22.24
C VAL A 129 5.32 2.41 -23.09
N VAL A 130 5.53 1.14 -22.73
CA VAL A 130 6.51 0.28 -23.40
C VAL A 130 5.91 -0.38 -24.63
N LEU A 131 4.68 -0.91 -24.53
CA LEU A 131 4.03 -1.62 -25.63
C LEU A 131 3.05 -0.75 -26.42
N ASP A 132 2.76 0.48 -25.99
CA ASP A 132 1.77 1.38 -26.60
C ASP A 132 0.42 0.70 -26.90
N ARG A 133 -0.06 -0.14 -25.98
CA ARG A 133 -1.29 -0.96 -26.10
C ARG A 133 -1.29 -1.93 -27.29
N THR A 134 -0.14 -2.17 -27.92
CA THR A 134 0.03 -3.13 -29.00
C THR A 134 0.53 -4.48 -28.50
N LYS A 135 0.37 -5.52 -29.34
CA LYS A 135 1.00 -6.82 -29.12
C LYS A 135 2.33 -6.83 -29.85
N ALA A 136 3.36 -7.37 -29.22
CA ALA A 136 4.58 -7.72 -29.92
C ALA A 136 4.28 -8.82 -30.97
N TYR A 137 4.85 -8.68 -32.17
CA TYR A 137 4.75 -9.64 -33.27
C TYR A 137 5.50 -10.95 -32.99
N SER A 138 6.52 -10.91 -32.14
CA SER A 138 7.31 -12.09 -31.75
C SER A 138 7.89 -11.94 -30.33
N PRO A 139 8.29 -13.05 -29.69
CA PRO A 139 9.03 -12.99 -28.43
C PRO A 139 10.33 -12.18 -28.51
N VAL A 140 10.99 -12.16 -29.67
CA VAL A 140 12.21 -11.37 -29.90
C VAL A 140 11.91 -9.87 -29.85
N GLN A 141 10.81 -9.44 -30.48
CA GLN A 141 10.40 -8.04 -30.40
C GLN A 141 10.00 -7.66 -28.96
N LEU A 142 9.30 -8.54 -28.25
CA LEU A 142 8.96 -8.31 -26.84
C LEU A 142 10.23 -8.16 -25.99
N PHE A 143 11.26 -8.97 -26.24
CA PHE A 143 12.55 -8.84 -25.57
C PHE A 143 13.17 -7.46 -25.83
N PHE A 144 13.16 -6.96 -27.08
CA PHE A 144 13.67 -5.63 -27.40
C PHE A 144 12.91 -4.52 -26.66
N PHE A 145 11.57 -4.57 -26.62
CA PHE A 145 10.78 -3.59 -25.86
C PHE A 145 11.15 -3.59 -24.36
N ILE A 146 11.44 -4.76 -23.78
CA ILE A 146 11.84 -4.86 -22.38
C ILE A 146 13.26 -4.30 -22.17
N VAL A 147 14.24 -4.71 -22.96
CA VAL A 147 15.64 -4.32 -22.70
C VAL A 147 15.98 -2.91 -23.17
N GLN A 148 15.19 -2.32 -24.08
CA GLN A 148 15.42 -0.97 -24.57
C GLN A 148 14.44 0.02 -23.93
N ASP A 149 13.14 -0.15 -24.15
CA ASP A 149 12.16 0.88 -23.79
C ASP A 149 11.83 0.86 -22.29
N LEU A 150 11.65 -0.31 -21.69
CA LEU A 150 11.42 -0.41 -20.25
C LEU A 150 12.67 0.04 -19.45
N ASP A 151 13.86 -0.36 -19.91
CA ASP A 151 15.13 0.08 -19.31
C ASP A 151 15.28 1.61 -19.40
N THR A 152 15.10 2.18 -20.61
CA THR A 152 15.15 3.62 -20.82
C THR A 152 14.15 4.37 -19.95
N PHE A 153 12.92 3.85 -19.82
CA PHE A 153 11.90 4.44 -18.97
C PHE A 153 12.35 4.52 -17.49
N TYR A 154 12.87 3.43 -16.93
CA TYR A 154 13.32 3.42 -15.53
C TYR A 154 14.60 4.25 -15.35
N LYS A 155 15.52 4.21 -16.30
CA LYS A 155 16.71 5.06 -16.32
C LYS A 155 16.35 6.54 -16.22
N MET A 156 15.42 7.01 -17.06
CA MET A 156 14.96 8.40 -17.02
C MET A 156 14.30 8.75 -15.67
N LYS A 157 13.48 7.84 -15.12
CA LYS A 157 12.85 8.05 -13.79
C LYS A 157 13.88 8.20 -12.67
N ILE A 158 14.93 7.38 -12.67
CA ILE A 158 15.98 7.44 -11.66
C ILE A 158 16.78 8.74 -11.83
N LEU A 159 17.12 9.12 -13.07
CA LEU A 159 17.82 10.37 -13.37
C LEU A 159 17.03 11.61 -12.97
N ASP A 160 15.71 11.63 -13.17
CA ASP A 160 14.85 12.72 -12.69
C ASP A 160 14.94 12.89 -11.17
N VAL A 161 14.96 11.77 -10.44
CA VAL A 161 15.10 11.79 -8.98
C VAL A 161 16.51 12.23 -8.56
N ALA A 162 17.56 11.71 -9.22
CA ALA A 162 18.95 12.06 -8.97
C ALA A 162 19.23 13.55 -9.26
N ALA A 163 18.61 14.12 -10.29
CA ALA A 163 18.68 15.54 -10.64
C ALA A 163 17.78 16.43 -9.77
N ASN A 164 17.21 15.90 -8.67
CA ASN A 164 16.30 16.62 -7.78
C ASN A 164 15.02 17.17 -8.47
N ARG A 165 14.57 16.50 -9.53
CA ARG A 165 13.33 16.77 -10.28
C ARG A 165 12.31 15.63 -10.16
N PRO A 166 12.01 15.11 -8.96
CA PRO A 166 11.09 13.98 -8.85
C PRO A 166 9.67 14.36 -9.28
N PRO A 167 8.90 13.41 -9.83
CA PRO A 167 7.51 13.62 -10.21
C PRO A 167 6.66 14.25 -9.09
N GLN A 168 5.74 15.15 -9.48
CA GLN A 168 4.96 15.94 -8.51
C GLN A 168 4.14 15.06 -7.53
N TYR A 169 3.67 13.89 -7.98
CA TYR A 169 2.92 12.96 -7.12
C TYR A 169 3.78 12.36 -6.00
N LEU A 170 5.10 12.19 -6.21
CA LEU A 170 6.02 11.75 -5.16
C LEU A 170 6.29 12.89 -4.17
N LYS A 171 6.52 14.11 -4.68
CA LYS A 171 6.74 15.30 -3.83
C LYS A 171 5.57 15.49 -2.86
N LYS A 172 4.32 15.40 -3.34
CA LYS A 172 3.11 15.62 -2.53
C LYS A 172 2.99 14.66 -1.33
N ARG A 173 3.52 13.43 -1.42
CA ARG A 173 3.44 12.44 -0.32
C ARG A 173 4.24 12.83 0.92
N PHE A 174 5.25 13.69 0.76
CA PHE A 174 6.17 14.09 1.83
C PHE A 174 6.07 15.58 2.16
N LEU A 175 4.97 16.24 1.76
CA LEU A 175 4.69 17.61 2.13
C LEU A 175 4.02 17.68 3.50
N ILE A 176 4.49 18.60 4.31
CA ILE A 176 3.88 19.01 5.57
C ILE A 176 3.65 20.52 5.48
N THR A 177 2.49 21.00 5.91
CA THR A 177 2.18 22.43 5.85
C THR A 177 2.92 23.19 6.94
N LYS A 178 3.17 24.50 6.73
CA LYS A 178 3.81 25.35 7.75
C LYS A 178 3.04 25.35 9.09
N ILE A 179 1.72 25.28 9.02
CA ILE A 179 0.84 25.20 10.21
C ILE A 179 1.09 23.89 10.96
N GLN A 180 1.16 22.76 10.24
CA GLN A 180 1.45 21.47 10.84
C GLN A 180 2.83 21.44 11.47
N GLN A 181 3.87 22.00 10.82
CA GLN A 181 5.21 22.09 11.39
C GLN A 181 5.22 22.89 12.70
N LYS A 182 4.57 24.07 12.74
CA LYS A 182 4.48 24.89 13.95
C LYS A 182 3.74 24.22 15.11
N SER A 183 2.83 23.30 14.80
CA SER A 183 2.05 22.55 15.80
C SER A 183 2.76 21.34 16.38
N LEU A 184 3.93 20.97 15.86
CA LEU A 184 4.66 19.78 16.28
C LEU A 184 5.95 20.19 16.99
N LYS A 185 6.25 19.49 18.08
CA LYS A 185 7.54 19.51 18.77
C LYS A 185 7.98 18.07 18.98
N TYR A 186 9.28 17.83 19.08
CA TYR A 186 9.78 16.49 19.35
C TYR A 186 10.93 16.50 20.34
N GLU A 187 11.08 15.38 21.03
CA GLU A 187 12.13 15.11 22.00
C GLU A 187 12.76 13.76 21.69
N ALA A 188 14.09 13.66 21.78
CA ALA A 188 14.81 12.41 21.61
C ALA A 188 14.63 11.53 22.87
N ILE A 189 14.41 10.24 22.67
CA ILE A 189 14.32 9.29 23.78
C ILE A 189 15.74 8.84 24.13
N GLN A 190 16.20 9.14 25.35
CA GLN A 190 17.61 8.99 25.78
C GLN A 190 18.22 7.60 25.56
N SER A 191 17.39 6.56 25.40
CA SER A 191 17.82 5.17 25.21
C SER A 191 17.98 4.73 23.76
N SER A 192 17.76 5.60 22.76
CA SER A 192 17.88 5.22 21.34
C SER A 192 18.14 6.41 20.41
N ASP A 193 18.99 6.18 19.41
CA ASP A 193 19.30 7.16 18.35
C ASP A 193 18.22 7.27 17.27
N SER A 194 17.22 6.37 17.25
CA SER A 194 16.17 6.35 16.23
C SER A 194 14.78 6.69 16.77
N LEU A 195 14.62 6.71 18.11
CA LEU A 195 13.34 6.91 18.77
C LEU A 195 13.11 8.35 19.22
N TYR A 196 11.94 8.88 18.85
CA TYR A 196 11.54 10.25 19.15
C TYR A 196 10.10 10.29 19.66
N LEU A 197 9.85 11.14 20.65
CA LEU A 197 8.52 11.46 21.13
C LEU A 197 8.05 12.76 20.47
N VAL A 198 6.96 12.71 19.71
CA VAL A 198 6.39 13.88 19.02
C VAL A 198 5.13 14.35 19.70
N HIS A 199 5.13 15.62 20.12
CA HIS A 199 4.02 16.32 20.73
C HIS A 199 3.29 17.18 19.71
N ASN A 200 1.98 16.98 19.57
CA ASN A 200 1.11 17.81 18.76
C ASN A 200 0.33 18.77 19.67
N THR A 201 0.73 20.04 19.66
CA THR A 201 0.18 21.09 20.53
C THR A 201 -1.27 21.44 20.24
N LEU A 202 -1.72 21.30 18.98
CA LEU A 202 -3.10 21.61 18.60
C LEU A 202 -4.12 20.60 19.12
N LYS A 203 -3.74 19.32 19.16
CA LYS A 203 -4.62 18.22 19.59
C LYS A 203 -4.29 17.69 20.97
N ASN A 204 -3.24 18.21 21.60
CA ASN A 204 -2.66 17.71 22.85
C ASN A 204 -2.45 16.18 22.82
N THR A 205 -1.81 15.69 21.76
CA THR A 205 -1.55 14.26 21.53
C THR A 205 -0.07 13.99 21.41
N THR A 206 0.37 12.81 21.85
CA THR A 206 1.76 12.39 21.82
C THR A 206 1.91 11.09 21.02
N TYR A 207 2.98 10.98 20.25
CA TYR A 207 3.24 9.81 19.41
C TYR A 207 4.71 9.42 19.47
N ASN A 208 4.96 8.12 19.65
CA ASN A 208 6.29 7.55 19.55
C ASN A 208 6.62 7.28 18.07
N ILE A 209 7.85 7.58 17.68
CA ILE A 209 8.35 7.40 16.31
C ILE A 209 9.66 6.66 16.38
N ASP A 210 9.82 5.71 15.47
CA ASP A 210 11.10 5.10 15.17
C ASP A 210 11.44 5.41 13.71
N LEU A 211 12.50 6.19 13.49
CA LEU A 211 12.91 6.59 12.14
C LEU A 211 13.54 5.44 11.35
N ASP A 212 14.18 4.47 12.02
CA ASP A 212 14.89 3.37 11.36
C ASP A 212 13.88 2.36 10.81
N THR A 213 12.91 1.96 11.62
CA THR A 213 11.80 1.11 11.14
C THR A 213 10.78 1.91 10.32
N GLY A 214 10.77 3.23 10.47
CA GLY A 214 9.79 4.12 9.85
C GLY A 214 8.39 3.88 10.39
N LEU A 215 8.26 3.59 11.69
CA LEU A 215 6.99 3.39 12.40
C LEU A 215 6.62 4.62 13.23
N CYS A 216 5.32 4.82 13.45
CA CYS A 216 4.82 5.85 14.33
C CYS A 216 3.55 5.33 15.02
N SER A 217 3.38 5.61 16.32
CA SER A 217 2.21 5.15 17.08
C SER A 217 0.90 5.85 16.70
N CYS A 218 0.92 6.77 15.72
CA CYS A 218 -0.31 7.39 15.23
C CYS A 218 -1.10 6.42 14.32
N PRO A 219 -2.43 6.57 14.21
CA PRO A 219 -3.27 5.69 13.38
C PRO A 219 -2.83 5.62 11.91
N GLN A 220 -2.18 6.67 11.41
CA GLN A 220 -1.66 6.69 10.04
C GLN A 220 -0.35 5.90 9.92
N GLY A 221 0.58 6.01 10.88
CA GLY A 221 1.96 5.53 10.75
C GLY A 221 2.25 4.18 11.39
N ASN A 222 1.27 3.57 12.05
CA ASN A 222 1.42 2.30 12.78
C ASN A 222 1.77 1.10 11.89
N THR A 223 1.53 1.20 10.59
CA THR A 223 1.91 0.20 9.56
C THR A 223 3.10 0.65 8.71
N GLY A 224 3.76 1.73 9.13
CA GLY A 224 4.88 2.34 8.44
C GLY A 224 4.52 3.20 7.24
N LYS A 225 3.24 3.60 7.08
CA LYS A 225 2.86 4.60 6.08
C LYS A 225 3.40 5.97 6.50
N PRO A 226 3.99 6.77 5.58
CA PRO A 226 4.48 8.10 5.89
C PRO A 226 3.39 8.96 6.56
N CYS A 227 3.69 9.47 7.76
CA CYS A 227 2.82 10.39 8.50
C CYS A 227 3.49 11.74 8.72
N LYS A 228 2.70 12.77 9.05
CA LYS A 228 3.23 14.12 9.29
C LYS A 228 4.29 14.16 10.40
N HIS A 229 4.21 13.29 11.40
CA HIS A 229 5.15 13.26 12.52
C HIS A 229 6.51 12.74 12.08
N GLN A 230 6.55 11.63 11.33
CA GLN A 230 7.77 11.08 10.74
C GLN A 230 8.45 12.08 9.82
N ILE A 231 7.69 12.67 8.91
CA ILE A 231 8.18 13.65 7.94
C ILE A 231 8.75 14.89 8.65
N PHE A 232 8.11 15.34 9.74
CA PHE A 232 8.56 16.48 10.51
C PHE A 232 9.94 16.23 11.13
N VAL A 233 10.09 15.15 11.90
CA VAL A 233 11.35 14.81 12.59
C VAL A 233 12.46 14.55 11.57
N ALA A 234 12.18 13.77 10.52
CA ALA A 234 13.17 13.45 9.48
C ALA A 234 13.67 14.70 8.74
N LYS A 235 12.79 15.66 8.42
CA LYS A 235 13.19 16.91 7.77
C LYS A 235 14.03 17.80 8.67
N ASP A 236 13.67 17.90 9.95
CA ASP A 236 14.39 18.74 10.92
C ASP A 236 15.81 18.21 11.15
N LEU A 237 15.95 16.89 11.31
CA LEU A 237 17.23 16.21 11.47
C LEU A 237 18.00 16.00 10.16
N LYS A 238 17.43 16.37 9.01
CA LYS A 238 17.95 16.04 7.67
C LYS A 238 18.26 14.54 7.50
N ARG A 239 17.50 13.69 8.21
CA ARG A 239 17.60 12.24 8.13
C ARG A 239 16.68 11.71 7.05
N GLU A 240 17.10 10.61 6.45
CA GLU A 240 16.30 9.92 5.49
C GLU A 240 15.29 9.00 6.17
N LEU A 241 14.08 9.01 5.65
CA LEU A 241 13.15 7.91 5.86
C LEU A 241 13.32 7.00 4.66
N GLY A 242 13.53 5.70 4.85
CA GLY A 242 13.61 4.70 3.76
C GLY A 242 12.35 4.58 2.88
N LEU A 243 11.40 5.50 3.03
CA LEU A 243 10.17 5.65 2.27
C LEU A 243 10.12 6.94 1.46
N CYS A 244 11.03 7.88 1.72
CA CYS A 244 11.07 9.20 1.13
C CYS A 244 11.92 9.23 -0.14
N LEU A 245 11.75 10.31 -0.91
CA LEU A 245 12.71 10.68 -1.95
C LEU A 245 14.08 10.93 -1.32
N PRO A 246 15.18 10.64 -2.03
CA PRO A 246 16.54 10.87 -1.53
C PRO A 246 16.71 12.33 -1.14
N VAL A 247 17.26 12.54 0.06
CA VAL A 247 17.46 13.89 0.61
C VAL A 247 18.93 14.30 0.47
N THR A 248 19.83 13.32 0.56
CA THR A 248 21.27 13.52 0.52
C THR A 248 21.81 13.53 -0.90
N GLU A 249 22.93 14.24 -1.11
CA GLU A 249 23.65 14.24 -2.39
C GLU A 249 24.31 12.88 -2.68
N GLU A 250 24.85 12.24 -1.64
CA GLU A 250 25.46 10.92 -1.73
C GLU A 250 24.53 9.90 -2.41
N ILE A 251 23.25 9.85 -2.02
CA ILE A 251 22.30 8.92 -2.62
C ILE A 251 21.87 9.34 -4.01
N ARG A 252 21.76 10.64 -4.29
CA ARG A 252 21.51 11.09 -5.67
C ARG A 252 22.65 10.68 -6.61
N ASN A 253 23.89 10.71 -6.14
CA ASN A 253 25.05 10.21 -6.89
C ASN A 253 24.97 8.68 -7.06
N LYS A 254 24.60 7.92 -6.02
CA LYS A 254 24.35 6.47 -6.15
C LYS A 254 23.25 6.16 -7.18
N LEU A 255 22.15 6.91 -7.18
CA LEU A 255 21.07 6.75 -8.15
C LEU A 255 21.53 7.09 -9.58
N HIS A 256 22.36 8.11 -9.75
CA HIS A 256 22.98 8.42 -11.04
C HIS A 256 23.79 7.22 -11.54
N VAL A 257 24.68 6.66 -10.71
CA VAL A 257 25.49 5.48 -11.04
C VAL A 257 24.61 4.29 -11.40
N ILE A 258 23.53 4.04 -10.65
CA ILE A 258 22.58 2.95 -10.96
C ILE A 258 21.93 3.15 -12.33
N ALA A 259 21.61 4.39 -12.70
CA ALA A 259 20.94 4.69 -13.96
C ALA A 259 21.89 4.68 -15.17
N THR A 260 23.14 5.11 -15.01
CA THR A 260 24.07 5.31 -16.14
C THR A 260 25.15 4.24 -16.23
N GLY A 261 25.45 3.56 -15.13
CA GLY A 261 26.65 2.73 -14.98
C GLY A 261 27.93 3.52 -14.79
N CYS A 262 27.87 4.86 -14.72
CA CYS A 262 29.03 5.76 -14.67
C CYS A 262 29.12 6.49 -13.33
N SER A 263 30.32 6.55 -12.76
CA SER A 263 30.64 7.32 -11.55
C SER A 263 30.97 8.79 -11.82
N GLU A 264 31.28 9.13 -13.08
CA GLU A 264 31.62 10.49 -13.48
C GLU A 264 30.34 11.29 -13.77
N ILE A 265 30.03 12.24 -12.89
CA ILE A 265 29.01 13.26 -13.14
C ILE A 265 29.73 14.40 -13.84
N GLN A 266 29.48 14.61 -15.13
CA GLN A 266 29.99 15.78 -15.83
C GLN A 266 29.30 17.02 -15.26
N ASP A 267 30.09 17.95 -14.73
CA ASP A 267 29.60 19.28 -14.35
C ASP A 267 29.06 19.97 -15.61
N GLY A 268 27.77 20.30 -15.59
CA GLY A 268 27.07 21.01 -16.66
C GLY A 268 26.84 22.47 -16.33
#